data_AF-A0A1X7USP7-F1
#
_entry.id   AF-A0A1X7USP7-F1
#
_cell.length_a   1.000
_cell.length_b   1.000
_cell.length_c   1.000
_cell.angle_alpha   90.00
_cell.angle_beta   90.00
_cell.angle_gamma   90.00
#
_symmetry.space_group_name_H-M   'P 1'
#
loop_
_entity.id
_entity.type
_entity.pdbx_description
1 polymer ?
#
loop_
_entity_poly.entity_id
_entity_poly.type
_entity_poly.pdbx_seq_one_letter_code
_entity_poly.pdbx_strand_id
1 'polypeptide(L)'
;GVRACGKSSGGCVSVQFPSNGISYSQICGRVTGYQYGHVDTLNSFYGIDSPYVEGVSITRGSPRQHVWTLIAGYNQVSSSSCPCNTGSTISVQSFIGNNYFCESGNPNSSPSSTLYTSDPLWDGQGCGSLESPCCNAPGIPWFHRDYGSNTTTDYIELRVCTSISGEDSPVSYYEIYVK
;
A
#
# COMPACT_ATOMS: atom_id res chain seq x y z
N GLY A 1 -17.95 -2.42 15.03
CA GLY A 1 -16.98 -3.22 14.26
C GLY A 1 -16.69 -2.52 12.95
N VAL A 2 -15.44 -2.60 12.49
CA VAL A 2 -15.00 -2.08 11.18
C VAL A 2 -15.54 -2.97 10.06
N ARG A 3 -15.87 -2.37 8.90
CA ARG A 3 -16.18 -3.10 7.67
C ARG A 3 -15.04 -2.88 6.67
N ALA A 4 -14.36 -3.95 6.29
CA ALA A 4 -13.30 -3.92 5.31
C ALA A 4 -13.40 -5.17 4.42
N CYS A 5 -13.00 -5.03 3.16
CA CYS A 5 -13.01 -6.10 2.18
C CYS A 5 -11.58 -6.60 1.98
N GLY A 6 -11.40 -7.88 2.28
CA GLY A 6 -10.14 -8.59 2.16
C GLY A 6 -10.18 -9.71 1.13
N LYS A 7 -9.13 -10.51 1.11
CA LYS A 7 -8.93 -11.69 0.27
C LYS A 7 -8.75 -12.93 1.15
N SER A 8 -9.00 -14.09 0.57
CA SER A 8 -8.87 -15.39 1.26
C SER A 8 -7.69 -16.25 0.78
N SER A 9 -6.97 -15.83 -0.27
CA SER A 9 -5.86 -16.58 -0.87
C SER A 9 -4.73 -15.65 -1.31
N GLY A 10 -3.53 -16.21 -1.53
CA GLY A 10 -2.40 -15.48 -2.13
C GLY A 10 -2.69 -14.95 -3.54
N GLY A 11 -1.89 -14.00 -3.98
CA GLY A 11 -2.03 -13.26 -5.25
C GLY A 11 -2.65 -11.87 -5.08
N CYS A 12 -2.97 -11.23 -6.21
CA CYS A 12 -3.65 -9.94 -6.24
C CYS A 12 -5.07 -10.06 -6.79
N VAL A 13 -6.01 -9.33 -6.21
CA VAL A 13 -7.30 -9.00 -6.85
C VAL A 13 -7.28 -7.53 -7.21
N SER A 14 -7.88 -7.18 -8.35
CA SER A 14 -7.86 -5.80 -8.82
C SER A 14 -9.19 -5.31 -9.34
N VAL A 15 -9.33 -4.00 -9.33
CA VAL A 15 -10.40 -3.26 -10.00
C VAL A 15 -9.75 -2.18 -10.88
N GLN A 16 -10.26 -2.04 -12.09
CA GLN A 16 -9.84 -1.01 -13.03
C GLN A 16 -10.91 0.08 -13.13
N PHE A 17 -10.46 1.33 -13.10
CA PHE A 17 -11.25 2.53 -13.28
C PHE A 17 -10.91 3.11 -14.65
N PRO A 18 -11.79 2.98 -15.65
CA PRO A 18 -11.53 3.56 -16.96
C PRO A 18 -11.49 5.08 -16.86
N SER A 19 -10.54 5.71 -17.56
CA SER A 19 -10.45 7.17 -17.68
C SER A 19 -11.64 7.76 -18.44
N ASN A 20 -12.35 6.95 -19.25
CA ASN A 20 -13.40 7.38 -20.17
C ASN A 20 -12.95 8.51 -21.11
N GLY A 21 -11.68 8.48 -21.53
CA GLY A 21 -11.10 9.48 -22.42
C GLY A 21 -10.67 10.77 -21.73
N ILE A 22 -10.83 10.88 -20.41
CA ILE A 22 -10.30 11.99 -19.63
C ILE A 22 -8.77 11.89 -19.61
N SER A 23 -8.12 12.89 -20.18
CA SER A 23 -6.66 13.01 -20.15
C SER A 23 -6.21 13.58 -18.82
N TYR A 24 -5.17 13.01 -18.22
CA TYR A 24 -4.61 13.45 -16.94
C TYR A 24 -3.09 13.32 -16.91
N SER A 25 -2.41 14.14 -16.12
CA SER A 25 -0.99 14.02 -15.79
C SER A 25 -0.71 13.94 -14.29
N GLN A 26 -1.73 14.04 -13.45
CA GLN A 26 -1.58 13.87 -12.00
C GLN A 26 -2.60 12.89 -11.45
N ILE A 27 -2.19 12.17 -10.41
CA ILE A 27 -3.05 11.26 -9.66
C ILE A 27 -2.84 11.55 -8.18
N CYS A 28 -3.90 11.75 -7.42
CA CYS A 28 -3.85 11.79 -5.96
C CYS A 28 -4.99 11.00 -5.35
N GLY A 29 -4.86 10.65 -4.08
CA GLY A 29 -5.89 9.89 -3.40
C GLY A 29 -5.45 9.44 -2.04
N ARG A 30 -6.30 8.66 -1.38
CA ARG A 30 -5.98 7.97 -0.14
C ARG A 30 -6.67 6.63 -0.08
N VAL A 31 -6.10 5.71 0.68
CA VAL A 31 -6.65 4.38 0.92
C VAL A 31 -6.56 4.11 2.41
N THR A 32 -7.62 3.56 3.00
CA THR A 32 -7.64 3.12 4.40
C THR A 32 -7.77 1.61 4.44
N GLY A 33 -6.72 0.96 4.93
CA GLY A 33 -6.66 -0.48 5.13
C GLY A 33 -6.59 -0.84 6.61
N TYR A 34 -6.50 -2.14 6.86
CA TYR A 34 -6.25 -2.72 8.17
C TYR A 34 -5.31 -3.89 8.01
N GLN A 35 -4.51 -4.19 9.04
CA GLN A 35 -3.71 -5.42 9.05
C GLN A 35 -4.58 -6.60 9.52
N TYR A 36 -4.45 -7.75 8.84
CA TYR A 36 -4.96 -9.02 9.31
C TYR A 36 -3.84 -10.06 9.32
N GLY A 37 -3.60 -10.70 10.47
CA GLY A 37 -2.59 -11.74 10.58
C GLY A 37 -1.16 -11.24 10.37
N HIS A 38 -0.35 -12.09 9.74
CA HIS A 38 1.11 -11.99 9.65
C HIS A 38 1.54 -11.34 8.32
N VAL A 39 1.47 -10.04 8.10
CA VAL A 39 1.88 -9.51 6.78
C VAL A 39 3.41 -9.50 6.59
N ASP A 40 3.89 -10.04 5.47
CA ASP A 40 5.31 -10.11 5.07
C ASP A 40 5.88 -8.83 4.44
N THR A 41 5.13 -7.71 4.41
CA THR A 41 5.61 -6.42 3.87
C THR A 41 5.86 -6.43 2.35
N LEU A 42 7.06 -6.79 1.89
CA LEU A 42 7.46 -6.73 0.47
C LEU A 42 8.07 -8.04 0.00
N ASN A 43 7.76 -8.43 -1.24
CA ASN A 43 8.41 -9.55 -1.92
C ASN A 43 9.32 -9.04 -3.04
N SER A 44 10.60 -8.86 -2.73
CA SER A 44 11.60 -8.22 -3.59
C SER A 44 11.94 -8.99 -4.86
N PHE A 45 11.59 -10.27 -4.94
CA PHE A 45 11.80 -11.11 -6.14
C PHE A 45 10.74 -10.88 -7.22
N TYR A 46 9.64 -10.20 -6.89
CA TYR A 46 8.51 -9.98 -7.77
C TYR A 46 8.51 -8.60 -8.40
N GLY A 47 8.11 -8.57 -9.68
CA GLY A 47 7.89 -7.35 -10.44
C GLY A 47 6.47 -6.79 -10.29
N ILE A 48 6.21 -5.69 -10.99
CA ILE A 48 4.95 -4.94 -10.91
C ILE A 48 3.71 -5.78 -11.25
N ASP A 49 3.83 -6.84 -12.06
CA ASP A 49 2.69 -7.68 -12.44
C ASP A 49 2.37 -8.79 -11.41
N SER A 50 3.27 -9.03 -10.47
CA SER A 50 3.17 -10.08 -9.43
C SER A 50 2.73 -9.50 -8.07
N PRO A 51 2.37 -10.32 -7.08
CA PRO A 51 2.08 -9.87 -5.71
C PRO A 51 3.36 -9.45 -4.98
N TYR A 52 3.92 -8.31 -5.37
CA TYR A 52 5.20 -7.80 -4.86
C TYR A 52 5.08 -7.11 -3.49
N VAL A 53 3.86 -6.89 -3.00
CA VAL A 53 3.55 -6.20 -1.75
C VAL A 53 2.40 -6.92 -1.04
N GLU A 54 2.48 -7.00 0.28
CA GLU A 54 1.36 -7.26 1.18
C GLU A 54 0.69 -5.90 1.45
N GLY A 55 -0.44 -5.62 0.79
CA GLY A 55 -0.97 -4.27 0.77
C GLY A 55 -1.73 -3.91 -0.50
N VAL A 56 -1.66 -2.63 -0.85
CA VAL A 56 -2.31 -2.06 -2.03
C VAL A 56 -1.27 -1.57 -3.04
N SER A 57 -1.42 -1.99 -4.29
CA SER A 57 -0.66 -1.49 -5.43
C SER A 57 -1.59 -0.67 -6.33
N ILE A 58 -1.29 0.62 -6.50
CA ILE A 58 -1.99 1.50 -7.44
C ILE A 58 -1.12 1.62 -8.68
N THR A 59 -1.71 1.30 -9.83
CA THR A 59 -1.02 1.27 -11.12
C THR A 59 -1.88 1.90 -12.22
N ARG A 60 -1.30 2.11 -13.41
CA ARG A 60 -2.04 2.58 -14.58
C ARG A 60 -1.60 1.90 -15.86
N GLY A 61 -2.54 1.81 -16.80
CA GLY A 61 -2.27 1.45 -18.20
C GLY A 61 -1.82 0.00 -18.42
N SER A 62 -1.58 -0.31 -19.69
CA SER A 62 -1.07 -1.60 -20.16
C SER A 62 -0.04 -1.37 -21.27
N PRO A 63 1.27 -1.64 -21.05
CA PRO A 63 1.85 -2.33 -19.90
C PRO A 63 1.69 -1.55 -18.59
N ARG A 64 1.62 -2.29 -17.48
CA ARG A 64 1.36 -1.73 -16.15
C ARG A 64 2.46 -0.77 -15.74
N GLN A 65 2.07 0.43 -15.31
CA GLN A 65 2.97 1.45 -14.77
C GLN A 65 2.66 1.75 -13.31
N HIS A 66 3.71 1.97 -12.52
CA HIS A 66 3.56 2.26 -11.09
C HIS A 66 3.02 3.66 -10.83
N VAL A 67 2.08 3.77 -9.90
CA VAL A 67 1.57 5.05 -9.37
C VAL A 67 1.97 5.20 -7.91
N TRP A 68 1.53 4.27 -7.05
CA TRP A 68 1.81 4.29 -5.62
C TRP A 68 1.73 2.88 -5.01
N THR A 69 2.51 2.61 -3.96
CA THR A 69 2.40 1.38 -3.17
C THR A 69 2.02 1.72 -1.73
N LEU A 70 1.00 1.07 -1.18
CA LEU A 70 0.68 1.14 0.24
C LEU A 70 1.00 -0.21 0.88
N ILE A 71 2.02 -0.24 1.73
CA ILE A 71 2.64 -1.45 2.27
C ILE A 71 2.11 -1.70 3.67
N ALA A 72 1.57 -2.88 3.94
CA ALA A 72 1.24 -3.31 5.30
C ALA A 72 2.49 -3.89 5.96
N GLY A 73 2.98 -3.21 7.00
CA GLY A 73 4.15 -3.63 7.76
C GLY A 73 3.83 -4.72 8.77
N TYR A 74 4.82 -5.57 9.06
CA TYR A 74 4.67 -6.73 9.93
C TYR A 74 4.23 -6.39 11.38
N ASN A 75 4.93 -5.44 12.01
CA ASN A 75 4.62 -4.90 13.33
C ASN A 75 5.27 -3.52 13.56
N GLN A 76 4.85 -2.81 14.61
CA GLN A 76 5.39 -1.49 14.96
C GLN A 76 6.75 -1.49 15.67
N VAL A 77 7.25 -2.67 16.06
CA VAL A 77 8.41 -2.81 16.98
C VAL A 77 9.67 -3.37 16.31
N SER A 78 9.62 -3.70 15.02
CA SER A 78 10.76 -4.15 14.21
C SER A 78 11.17 -3.10 13.18
N SER A 79 12.48 -2.90 13.02
CA SER A 79 13.01 -2.05 11.95
C SER A 79 12.79 -2.66 10.56
N SER A 80 12.56 -3.97 10.46
CA SER A 80 12.31 -4.67 9.20
C SER A 80 10.83 -4.71 8.80
N SER A 81 9.94 -4.05 9.53
CA SER A 81 8.51 -4.06 9.17
C SER A 81 8.16 -3.10 8.05
N CYS A 82 8.94 -2.04 7.86
CA CYS A 82 8.72 -1.07 6.80
C CYS A 82 10.06 -0.56 6.25
N PRO A 83 10.15 -0.22 4.95
CA PRO A 83 11.37 0.35 4.36
C PRO A 83 11.79 1.68 4.99
N CYS A 84 10.82 2.46 5.49
CA CYS A 84 11.04 3.76 6.13
C CYS A 84 11.30 3.66 7.64
N ASN A 85 11.23 2.47 8.26
CA ASN A 85 11.47 2.37 9.69
C ASN A 85 12.90 2.79 10.07
N THR A 86 13.04 3.34 11.26
CA THR A 86 14.34 3.71 11.83
C THR A 86 15.24 2.47 11.91
N GLY A 87 16.40 2.52 11.25
CA GLY A 87 17.34 1.40 11.18
C GLY A 87 16.93 0.29 10.21
N SER A 88 15.94 0.52 9.34
CA SER A 88 15.57 -0.42 8.28
C SER A 88 16.69 -0.54 7.25
N THR A 89 16.92 -1.77 6.80
CA THR A 89 17.82 -2.08 5.67
C THR A 89 17.05 -2.57 4.45
N ILE A 90 15.71 -2.60 4.53
CA ILE A 90 14.85 -3.04 3.45
C ILE A 90 14.85 -2.00 2.34
N SER A 91 15.15 -2.43 1.13
CA SER A 91 15.00 -1.62 -0.07
C SER A 91 13.70 -1.98 -0.78
N VAL A 92 13.05 -0.95 -1.33
CA VAL A 92 11.95 -1.14 -2.26
C VAL A 92 12.48 -1.46 -3.65
N GLN A 93 11.67 -2.15 -4.46
CA GLN A 93 11.95 -2.36 -5.87
C GLN A 93 12.07 -1.01 -6.59
N SER A 94 12.94 -0.95 -7.61
CA SER A 94 13.29 0.30 -8.30
C SER A 94 12.09 1.04 -8.91
N PHE A 95 11.06 0.32 -9.33
CA PHE A 95 9.85 0.92 -9.91
C PHE A 95 8.98 1.64 -8.87
N ILE A 96 9.10 1.32 -7.57
CA ILE A 96 8.37 1.99 -6.48
C ILE A 96 9.04 3.34 -6.18
N GLY A 97 10.37 3.34 -6.03
CA GLY A 97 11.13 4.51 -5.64
C GLY A 97 10.60 5.13 -4.35
N ASN A 98 10.32 6.43 -4.34
CA ASN A 98 9.80 7.14 -3.16
C ASN A 98 8.26 7.20 -3.11
N ASN A 99 7.56 6.51 -4.00
CA ASN A 99 6.11 6.61 -4.16
C ASN A 99 5.41 5.51 -3.36
N TYR A 100 5.61 5.51 -2.05
CA TYR A 100 4.97 4.53 -1.17
C TYR A 100 4.64 5.12 0.20
N PHE A 101 3.67 4.50 0.86
CA PHE A 101 3.47 4.57 2.30
C PHE A 101 3.63 3.18 2.90
N CYS A 102 4.05 3.11 4.16
CA CYS A 102 4.14 1.86 4.90
C CYS A 102 3.68 2.09 6.33
N GLU A 103 2.86 1.19 6.86
CA GLU A 103 2.36 1.28 8.22
C GLU A 103 1.95 -0.10 8.72
N SER A 104 2.00 -0.35 10.02
CA SER A 104 1.62 -1.59 10.67
C SER A 104 0.59 -1.35 11.78
N GLY A 105 -0.51 -2.09 11.73
CA GLY A 105 -1.55 -2.03 12.76
C GLY A 105 -1.25 -2.90 13.99
N ASN A 106 -0.16 -3.66 13.97
CA ASN A 106 0.18 -4.59 15.05
C ASN A 106 1.21 -3.95 16.02
N PRO A 107 0.81 -3.56 17.24
CA PRO A 107 1.71 -2.92 18.20
C PRO A 107 2.68 -3.91 18.88
N ASN A 108 2.54 -5.21 18.64
CA ASN A 108 3.31 -6.27 19.31
C ASN A 108 4.28 -6.96 18.35
N SER A 109 5.33 -7.59 18.89
CA SER A 109 6.33 -8.31 18.09
C SER A 109 5.78 -9.49 17.28
N SER A 110 4.65 -10.07 17.73
CA SER A 110 4.05 -11.25 17.11
C SER A 110 2.61 -10.95 16.67
N PRO A 111 2.24 -11.25 15.41
CA PRO A 111 0.88 -11.09 14.94
C PRO A 111 -0.03 -12.18 15.51
N SER A 112 -1.31 -11.87 15.59
CA SER A 112 -2.40 -12.80 15.89
C SER A 112 -3.32 -12.90 14.68
N SER A 113 -4.04 -14.01 14.53
CA SER A 113 -5.06 -14.20 13.49
C SER A 113 -6.32 -13.38 13.79
N THR A 114 -6.16 -12.06 13.81
CA THR A 114 -7.20 -11.06 14.09
C THR A 114 -7.09 -9.90 13.10
N LEU A 115 -8.18 -9.15 12.96
CA LEU A 115 -8.18 -7.86 12.31
C LEU A 115 -7.77 -6.79 13.32
N TYR A 116 -6.69 -6.08 13.05
CA TYR A 116 -6.19 -4.99 13.90
C TYR A 116 -6.97 -3.72 13.62
N THR A 117 -8.14 -3.55 14.26
CA THR A 117 -9.05 -2.43 13.96
C THR A 117 -8.76 -1.14 14.71
N SER A 118 -7.90 -1.18 15.72
CA SER A 118 -7.56 0.00 16.54
C SER A 118 -6.63 0.97 15.81
N ASP A 119 -5.94 0.49 14.78
CA ASP A 119 -4.89 1.22 14.08
C ASP A 119 -5.04 1.00 12.57
N PRO A 120 -5.79 1.87 11.87
CA PRO A 120 -5.94 1.82 10.42
C PRO A 120 -4.59 2.02 9.73
N LEU A 121 -4.39 1.31 8.62
CA LEU A 121 -3.17 1.45 7.83
C LEU A 121 -3.23 2.66 6.92
N TRP A 122 -2.06 3.28 6.76
CA TRP A 122 -1.72 4.37 5.85
C TRP A 122 -2.42 5.69 6.16
N ASP A 123 -2.74 5.90 7.44
CA ASP A 123 -3.32 7.14 7.94
C ASP A 123 -2.28 8.06 8.63
N GLY A 124 -1.07 7.54 8.89
CA GLY A 124 0.02 8.27 9.52
C GLY A 124 -0.23 8.52 11.01
N GLN A 125 -1.00 7.67 11.68
CA GLN A 125 -1.36 7.76 13.09
C GLN A 125 -1.08 6.43 13.80
N GLY A 126 -1.05 6.45 15.14
CA GLY A 126 -0.90 5.21 15.91
C GLY A 126 0.48 4.53 15.84
N CYS A 127 1.47 5.20 15.25
CA CYS A 127 2.75 4.61 14.91
C CYS A 127 3.70 4.44 16.09
N GLY A 128 4.43 3.32 16.08
CA GLY A 128 5.52 3.04 17.01
C GLY A 128 6.72 3.96 16.79
N SER A 129 7.65 3.98 17.77
CA SER A 129 8.85 4.82 17.69
C SER A 129 9.74 4.52 16.47
N LEU A 130 9.82 3.26 16.05
CA LEU A 130 10.56 2.85 14.86
C LEU A 130 9.88 3.27 13.57
N GLU A 131 8.55 3.32 13.56
CA GLU A 131 7.71 3.63 12.40
C GLU A 131 7.45 5.13 12.23
N SER A 132 7.83 5.94 13.22
CA SER A 132 7.72 7.40 13.17
C SER A 132 8.13 8.04 11.83
N PRO A 133 9.23 7.64 11.14
CA PRO A 133 9.56 8.22 9.84
C PRO A 133 8.55 7.87 8.73
N CYS A 134 7.92 6.69 8.80
CA CYS A 134 6.87 6.28 7.87
C CYS A 134 5.60 7.12 8.03
N CYS A 135 5.23 7.43 9.27
CA CYS A 135 4.03 8.22 9.55
C CYS A 135 4.22 9.72 9.36
N ASN A 136 5.48 10.16 9.28
CA ASN A 136 5.85 11.49 8.85
C ASN A 136 6.17 11.54 7.34
N ALA A 137 5.81 10.51 6.57
CA ALA A 137 6.01 10.51 5.13
C ALA A 137 5.27 11.70 4.49
N PRO A 138 5.92 12.46 3.57
CA PRO A 138 5.29 13.59 2.94
C PRO A 138 3.96 13.21 2.26
N GLY A 139 2.90 13.94 2.59
CA GLY A 139 1.58 13.80 1.98
C GLY A 139 0.63 12.82 2.68
N ILE A 140 1.12 11.88 3.51
CA ILE A 140 0.25 10.90 4.19
C ILE A 140 -0.89 11.62 4.97
N PRO A 141 -2.16 11.20 4.84
CA PRO A 141 -2.67 9.97 4.18
C PRO A 141 -2.89 10.07 2.66
N TRP A 142 -2.56 11.21 2.04
CA TRP A 142 -2.78 11.46 0.62
C TRP A 142 -1.52 11.23 -0.22
N PHE A 143 -1.57 10.24 -1.10
CA PHE A 143 -0.54 10.11 -2.11
C PHE A 143 -0.75 11.13 -3.24
N HIS A 144 0.33 11.56 -3.87
CA HIS A 144 0.29 12.41 -5.06
C HIS A 144 1.41 12.03 -6.02
N ARG A 145 1.02 11.73 -7.25
CA ARG A 145 1.92 11.39 -8.36
C ARG A 145 1.74 12.43 -9.46
N ASP A 146 2.80 13.16 -9.77
CA ASP A 146 2.84 14.17 -10.82
C ASP A 146 3.74 13.71 -11.97
N TYR A 147 3.19 13.57 -13.17
CA TYR A 147 3.90 13.21 -14.40
C TYR A 147 4.29 14.45 -15.24
N GLY A 148 4.12 15.66 -14.70
CA GLY A 148 4.44 16.92 -15.36
C GLY A 148 3.52 17.21 -16.54
N SER A 149 4.10 17.48 -17.71
CA SER A 149 3.35 17.69 -18.96
C SER A 149 2.95 16.40 -19.67
N ASN A 150 3.37 15.23 -19.17
CA ASN A 150 3.04 13.95 -19.78
C ASN A 150 1.64 13.52 -19.36
N THR A 151 0.68 13.70 -20.28
CA THR A 151 -0.70 13.28 -20.07
C THR A 151 -0.95 11.87 -20.62
N THR A 152 -1.93 11.19 -20.07
CA THR A 152 -2.40 9.88 -20.52
C THR A 152 -3.91 9.76 -20.37
N THR A 153 -4.50 8.76 -21.02
CA THR A 153 -5.88 8.32 -20.82
C THR A 153 -5.94 6.87 -20.31
N ASP A 154 -4.83 6.39 -19.74
CA ASP A 154 -4.76 5.05 -19.14
C ASP A 154 -5.86 4.86 -18.08
N TYR A 155 -6.33 3.62 -17.91
CA TYR A 155 -7.11 3.29 -16.72
C TYR A 155 -6.21 3.38 -15.48
N ILE A 156 -6.82 3.63 -14.33
CA ILE A 156 -6.20 3.41 -13.02
C ILE A 156 -6.60 2.03 -12.52
N GLU A 157 -5.68 1.30 -11.93
CA GLU A 157 -5.94 0.00 -11.30
C GLU A 157 -5.55 0.06 -9.83
N LEU A 158 -6.48 -0.32 -8.96
CA LEU A 158 -6.22 -0.61 -7.55
C LEU A 158 -6.16 -2.12 -7.38
N ARG A 159 -5.05 -2.61 -6.82
CA ARG A 159 -4.83 -4.03 -6.56
C ARG A 159 -4.62 -4.24 -5.07
N VAL A 160 -5.35 -5.16 -4.46
CA VAL A 160 -5.06 -5.67 -3.12
C VAL A 160 -4.29 -6.95 -3.28
N CYS A 161 -3.10 -7.03 -2.71
CA CYS A 161 -2.13 -8.10 -2.94
C CYS A 161 -1.70 -8.73 -1.62
N THR A 162 -1.56 -10.05 -1.65
CA THR A 162 -0.91 -10.85 -0.62
C THR A 162 -0.10 -11.95 -1.29
N SER A 163 0.96 -12.43 -0.66
CA SER A 163 1.83 -13.50 -1.18
C SER A 163 1.29 -14.88 -0.81
N ILE A 164 0.73 -15.03 0.38
CA ILE A 164 0.17 -16.28 0.90
C ILE A 164 -1.25 -16.11 1.47
N SER A 165 -1.83 -17.22 1.94
CA SER A 165 -3.13 -17.25 2.60
C SER A 165 -2.98 -17.15 4.12
N GLY A 166 -3.94 -16.49 4.79
CA GLY A 166 -3.94 -16.33 6.25
C GLY A 166 -3.44 -14.97 6.75
N GLU A 167 -3.04 -14.13 5.80
CA GLU A 167 -2.49 -12.79 5.98
C GLU A 167 -3.20 -11.90 4.96
N ASP A 168 -3.53 -10.67 5.35
CA ASP A 168 -4.24 -9.77 4.47
C ASP A 168 -4.12 -8.31 4.91
N SER A 169 -4.44 -7.42 3.98
CA SER A 169 -4.60 -6.00 4.22
C SER A 169 -6.00 -5.52 3.79
N PRO A 170 -7.08 -5.89 4.50
CA PRO A 170 -8.43 -5.55 4.07
C PRO A 170 -8.64 -4.04 3.91
N VAL A 171 -9.25 -3.63 2.80
CA VAL A 171 -9.50 -2.22 2.47
C VAL A 171 -10.93 -1.83 2.83
N SER A 172 -11.09 -0.74 3.55
CA SER A 172 -12.41 -0.19 3.93
C SER A 172 -12.83 1.01 3.08
N TYR A 173 -11.84 1.76 2.59
CA TYR A 173 -12.06 3.01 1.87
C TYR A 173 -10.93 3.26 0.89
N TYR A 174 -11.29 3.82 -0.27
CA TYR A 174 -10.34 4.44 -1.18
C TYR A 174 -11.02 5.60 -1.91
N GLU A 175 -10.23 6.60 -2.25
CA GLU A 175 -10.60 7.63 -3.21
C GLU A 175 -9.41 7.97 -4.09
N ILE A 176 -9.66 8.16 -5.38
CA ILE A 176 -8.65 8.43 -6.39
C ILE A 176 -9.17 9.53 -7.31
N TYR A 177 -8.34 10.55 -7.50
CA TYR A 177 -8.61 11.70 -8.35
C TYR A 177 -7.52 11.83 -9.39
N VAL A 178 -7.91 12.33 -10.56
CA VAL A 178 -7.00 12.63 -11.66
C VAL A 178 -7.16 14.09 -12.09
N LYS A 179 -6.06 14.68 -12.56
CA LYS A 179 -6.01 16.05 -13.09
C LYS A 179 -5.15 16.10 -14.34
#